data_AF-A0AAV5WG57-F1
#
_entry.id   AF-A0AAV5WG57-F1
#
_cell.length_a   1.000
_cell.length_b   1.000
_cell.length_c   1.000
_cell.angle_alpha   90.00
_cell.angle_beta   90.00
_cell.angle_gamma   90.00
#
_symmetry.space_group_name_H-M   'P 1'
#
loop_
_entity.id
_entity.type
_entity.pdbx_description
1 polymer ?
#
loop_
_entity_poly.entity_id
_entity_poly.type
_entity_poly.pdbx_seq_one_letter_code
_entity_poly.pdbx_strand_id
1 'polypeptide(L)'
;LHVSKQILAQRSTFFEALFFGNFKESKQSEVEIEDVTVKEMLAILNIIYGLRIIQDETVEIVLKLADRFGMAAIQSDVEAFLLRKTSATLNEKLFLADQYRMPLLLDKCMNKLDSQGKIRALRNEDKFDSLSPATVKELFDKLLKLKSCEHHN
;
A
#
# COMPACT_ATOMS: atom_id res chain seq x y z
N LEU A 1 13.80 16.84 -12.61
CA LEU A 1 13.81 15.49 -13.24
C LEU A 1 13.12 15.60 -14.58
N HIS A 2 13.71 15.11 -15.67
CA HIS A 2 13.06 15.13 -16.98
C HIS A 2 12.47 13.76 -17.30
N VAL A 3 11.17 13.70 -17.58
CA VAL A 3 10.39 12.47 -17.73
C VAL A 3 9.33 12.65 -18.80
N SER A 4 8.77 11.55 -19.31
CA SER A 4 7.71 11.59 -20.32
C SER A 4 6.34 11.82 -19.66
N LYS A 5 5.68 12.93 -20.02
CA LYS A 5 4.31 13.25 -19.60
C LYS A 5 3.34 12.11 -19.93
N GLN A 6 3.49 11.51 -21.12
CA GLN A 6 2.63 10.42 -21.59
C GLN A 6 2.77 9.17 -20.73
N ILE A 7 4.00 8.76 -20.41
CA ILE A 7 4.25 7.56 -19.60
C ILE A 7 3.69 7.75 -18.19
N LEU A 8 3.90 8.93 -17.59
CA LEU A 8 3.36 9.22 -16.27
C LEU A 8 1.83 9.23 -16.26
N ALA A 9 1.20 9.93 -17.22
CA ALA A 9 -0.26 10.00 -17.32
C ALA A 9 -0.91 8.63 -17.51
N GLN A 10 -0.31 7.75 -18.33
CA GLN A 10 -0.82 6.38 -18.51
C GLN A 10 -0.81 5.54 -17.24
N ARG A 11 0.02 5.89 -16.26
CA ARG A 11 0.21 5.12 -15.01
C ARG A 11 -0.40 5.78 -13.79
N SER A 12 -0.90 7.01 -13.91
CA SER A 12 -1.32 7.86 -12.79
C SER A 12 -2.45 8.78 -13.20
N THR A 13 -3.58 8.66 -12.52
CA THR A 13 -4.73 9.56 -12.72
C THR A 13 -4.40 10.99 -12.30
N PHE A 14 -3.53 11.16 -11.30
CA PHE A 14 -3.01 12.48 -10.92
C PHE A 14 -2.22 13.14 -12.06
N PHE A 15 -1.24 12.44 -12.64
CA PHE A 15 -0.43 13.02 -13.71
C PHE A 15 -1.20 13.16 -15.02
N GLU A 16 -2.19 12.29 -15.28
CA GLU A 16 -3.13 12.47 -16.38
C GLU A 16 -3.87 13.80 -16.25
N ALA A 17 -4.49 14.05 -15.08
CA ALA A 17 -5.18 15.29 -14.81
C ALA A 17 -4.23 16.50 -14.88
N LEU A 18 -3.04 16.39 -14.27
CA LEU A 18 -2.05 17.48 -14.23
C LEU A 18 -1.56 17.90 -15.62
N PHE A 19 -1.27 16.93 -16.50
CA PHE A 19 -0.65 17.20 -17.80
C PHE A 19 -1.65 17.37 -18.94
N PHE A 20 -2.81 16.72 -18.88
CA PHE A 20 -3.79 16.69 -19.96
C PHE A 20 -5.17 17.23 -19.56
N GLY A 21 -5.34 17.62 -18.29
CA GLY A 21 -6.51 18.36 -17.83
C GLY A 21 -6.42 19.87 -18.10
N ASN A 22 -7.40 20.60 -17.57
CA ASN A 22 -7.53 22.05 -17.79
C ASN A 22 -6.76 22.90 -16.75
N PHE A 23 -5.73 22.34 -16.12
CA PHE A 23 -4.89 23.03 -15.16
C PHE A 23 -3.83 23.90 -15.85
N LYS A 24 -3.27 24.89 -15.15
CA LYS A 24 -2.27 25.80 -15.74
C LYS A 24 -0.96 25.07 -16.05
N GLU A 25 -0.66 24.07 -15.23
CA GLU A 25 0.49 23.17 -15.25
C GLU A 25 0.58 22.37 -16.56
N SER A 26 -0.56 22.11 -17.22
CA SER A 26 -0.61 21.45 -18.53
C SER A 26 0.23 22.18 -19.58
N LYS A 27 0.32 23.51 -19.49
CA LYS A 27 1.05 24.40 -20.41
C LYS A 27 2.50 24.66 -19.98
N GLN A 28 2.91 24.17 -18.81
CA GLN A 28 4.25 24.40 -18.29
C GLN A 28 5.23 23.30 -18.74
N SER A 29 6.49 23.70 -18.93
CA SER A 29 7.61 22.78 -19.19
C SER A 29 8.16 22.15 -17.90
N GLU A 30 7.98 22.82 -16.77
CA GLU A 30 8.41 22.40 -15.44
C GLU A 30 7.24 22.53 -14.46
N VAL A 31 7.08 21.54 -13.60
CA VAL A 31 6.04 21.51 -12.57
C VAL A 31 6.69 21.10 -11.26
N GLU A 32 6.43 21.86 -10.20
CA GLU A 32 6.87 21.54 -8.85
C GLU A 32 5.93 20.50 -8.23
N ILE A 33 6.51 19.49 -7.59
CA ILE A 33 5.78 18.46 -6.85
C ILE A 33 6.22 18.57 -5.40
N GLU A 34 5.37 19.20 -4.58
CA GLU A 34 5.62 19.43 -3.16
C GLU A 34 5.60 18.12 -2.35
N ASP A 35 6.19 18.11 -1.15
CA ASP A 35 6.19 16.96 -0.21
C ASP A 35 6.70 15.63 -0.80
N VAL A 36 7.55 15.68 -1.83
CA VAL A 36 8.26 14.52 -2.38
C VAL A 36 9.72 14.87 -2.60
N THR A 37 10.63 14.12 -1.98
CA THR A 37 12.05 14.32 -2.26
C THR A 37 12.43 13.71 -3.61
N VAL A 38 13.49 14.24 -4.23
CA VAL A 38 14.02 13.71 -5.50
C VAL A 38 14.31 12.20 -5.42
N LYS A 39 14.77 11.71 -4.26
CA LYS A 39 15.04 10.28 -4.05
C LYS A 39 13.77 9.45 -4.09
N GLU A 40 12.69 9.91 -3.45
CA GLU A 40 11.40 9.21 -3.46
C GLU A 40 10.83 9.20 -4.88
N MET A 41 10.86 10.34 -5.58
CA MET A 41 10.40 10.41 -6.96
C MET A 41 11.18 9.49 -7.90
N LEU A 42 12.51 9.42 -7.75
CA LEU A 42 13.34 8.49 -8.53
C LEU A 42 13.00 7.02 -8.22
N ALA A 43 12.65 6.68 -6.98
CA ALA A 43 12.28 5.31 -6.62
C ALA A 43 11.05 4.84 -7.41
N ILE A 44 9.99 5.64 -7.48
CA ILE A 44 8.78 5.27 -8.22
C ILE A 44 8.98 5.35 -9.74
N LEU A 45 9.74 6.33 -10.24
CA LEU A 45 10.07 6.43 -11.66
C LEU A 45 10.83 5.19 -12.15
N ASN A 46 11.81 4.71 -11.38
CA ASN A 46 12.54 3.50 -11.75
C ASN A 46 11.62 2.28 -11.90
N ILE A 47 10.53 2.20 -11.15
CA ILE A 47 9.53 1.13 -11.29
C ILE A 47 8.66 1.37 -12.52
N ILE A 48 8.15 2.60 -12.71
CA ILE A 48 7.33 2.98 -13.87
C ILE A 48 8.03 2.67 -15.20
N TYR A 49 9.33 2.94 -15.25
CA TYR A 49 10.17 2.73 -16.44
C TYR A 49 10.75 1.31 -16.51
N GLY A 50 10.44 0.42 -15.57
CA GLY A 50 10.94 -0.96 -15.54
C GLY A 50 12.45 -1.09 -15.29
N LEU A 51 13.09 -0.04 -14.77
CA LEU A 51 14.51 -0.01 -14.45
C LEU A 51 14.83 -0.69 -13.12
N ARG A 52 13.84 -0.84 -12.24
CA ARG A 52 13.94 -1.57 -10.98
C ARG A 52 12.67 -2.36 -10.69
N ILE A 53 12.85 -3.42 -9.91
CA ILE A 53 11.74 -4.19 -9.33
C ILE A 53 11.43 -3.69 -7.91
N ILE A 54 10.22 -3.97 -7.44
CA ILE A 54 9.81 -3.73 -6.06
C ILE A 54 10.63 -4.63 -5.12
N GLN A 55 11.15 -4.03 -4.05
CA GLN A 55 11.92 -4.68 -2.98
C GLN A 55 11.39 -4.21 -1.63
N ASP A 56 11.66 -4.97 -0.57
CA ASP A 56 11.13 -4.71 0.78
C ASP A 56 11.45 -3.28 1.26
N GLU A 57 12.68 -2.81 1.01
CA GLU A 57 13.15 -1.47 1.41
C GLU A 57 12.45 -0.34 0.65
N THR A 58 11.80 -0.66 -0.47
CA THR A 58 11.10 0.30 -1.33
C THR A 58 9.58 0.21 -1.21
N VAL A 59 9.03 -0.79 -0.51
CA VAL A 59 7.57 -1.01 -0.46
C VAL A 59 6.85 0.22 0.09
N GLU A 60 7.23 0.71 1.27
CA GLU A 60 6.50 1.80 1.94
C GLU A 60 6.52 3.09 1.12
N ILE A 61 7.69 3.46 0.58
CA ILE A 61 7.87 4.67 -0.23
C ILE A 61 7.12 4.59 -1.56
N VAL A 62 7.11 3.43 -2.20
CA VAL A 62 6.38 3.20 -3.45
C VAL A 62 4.88 3.24 -3.20
N LEU A 63 4.40 2.64 -2.12
CA LEU A 63 2.98 2.69 -1.77
C LEU A 63 2.50 4.09 -1.44
N LYS A 64 3.24 4.83 -0.63
CA LYS A 64 2.95 6.23 -0.30
C LYS A 64 2.78 7.07 -1.57
N LEU A 65 3.70 6.95 -2.52
CA LEU A 65 3.64 7.71 -3.77
C LEU A 65 2.60 7.17 -4.75
N ALA A 66 2.41 5.85 -4.81
CA ALA A 66 1.40 5.26 -5.68
C ALA A 66 -0.01 5.64 -5.24
N ASP A 67 -0.28 5.67 -3.94
CA ASP A 67 -1.54 6.15 -3.39
C ASP A 67 -1.73 7.65 -3.67
N ARG A 68 -0.72 8.46 -3.35
CA ARG A 68 -0.74 9.91 -3.59
C ARG A 68 -1.01 10.28 -5.05
N PHE A 69 -0.39 9.56 -5.98
CA PHE A 69 -0.50 9.85 -7.42
C PHE A 69 -1.57 9.01 -8.11
N GLY A 70 -2.39 8.24 -7.40
CA GLY A 70 -3.45 7.44 -8.01
C GLY A 70 -2.93 6.41 -9.02
N MET A 71 -1.88 5.68 -8.65
CA MET A 71 -1.20 4.67 -9.48
C MET A 71 -1.66 3.25 -9.12
N ALA A 72 -2.92 2.94 -9.41
CA ALA A 72 -3.56 1.67 -9.03
C ALA A 72 -2.79 0.44 -9.51
N ALA A 73 -2.23 0.46 -10.74
CA ALA A 73 -1.45 -0.65 -11.27
C ALA A 73 -0.20 -0.95 -10.41
N ILE A 74 0.48 0.09 -9.93
CA ILE A 74 1.66 -0.07 -9.07
C ILE A 74 1.25 -0.60 -7.69
N GLN A 75 0.12 -0.13 -7.14
CA GLN A 75 -0.41 -0.67 -5.88
C GLN A 75 -0.71 -2.17 -6.01
N SER A 76 -1.32 -2.61 -7.12
CA SER A 76 -1.55 -4.03 -7.41
C SER A 76 -0.25 -4.83 -7.56
N ASP A 77 0.78 -4.26 -8.20
CA ASP A 77 2.10 -4.91 -8.32
C ASP A 77 2.76 -5.09 -6.94
N VAL A 78 2.65 -4.09 -6.06
CA VAL A 78 3.15 -4.17 -4.68
C VAL A 78 2.34 -5.17 -3.86
N GLU A 79 1.02 -5.20 -4.00
CA GLU A 79 0.17 -6.20 -3.33
C GLU A 79 0.59 -7.63 -3.73
N ALA A 80 0.81 -7.87 -5.03
CA ALA A 80 1.29 -9.14 -5.53
C ALA A 80 2.70 -9.51 -5.00
N PHE A 81 3.59 -8.52 -4.85
CA PHE A 81 4.89 -8.70 -4.23
C PHE A 81 4.77 -9.10 -2.75
N LEU A 82 3.95 -8.39 -1.97
CA LEU A 82 3.71 -8.65 -0.55
C LEU A 82 3.10 -10.04 -0.29
N LEU A 83 2.31 -10.53 -1.26
CA LEU A 83 1.71 -11.87 -1.21
C LEU A 83 2.71 -13.01 -1.46
N ARG A 84 3.83 -12.76 -2.16
CA ARG A 84 4.66 -13.83 -2.77
C ARG A 84 6.15 -13.78 -2.46
N LYS A 85 6.75 -12.60 -2.33
CA LYS A 85 8.21 -12.42 -2.40
C LYS A 85 8.83 -11.64 -1.24
N THR A 86 8.02 -10.92 -0.47
CA THR A 86 8.48 -10.08 0.65
C THR A 86 8.95 -10.90 1.86
N SER A 87 9.92 -10.34 2.59
CA SER A 87 10.33 -10.80 3.93
C SER A 87 9.46 -10.23 5.07
N ALA A 88 8.53 -9.31 4.78
CA ALA A 88 7.68 -8.68 5.79
C ALA A 88 6.89 -9.71 6.61
N THR A 89 6.71 -9.39 7.88
CA THR A 89 5.93 -10.16 8.85
C THR A 89 4.44 -10.14 8.50
N LEU A 90 3.66 -11.04 9.13
CA LEU A 90 2.20 -11.03 8.98
C LEU A 90 1.58 -9.71 9.43
N ASN A 91 2.10 -9.13 10.51
CA ASN A 91 1.59 -7.91 11.12
C ASN A 91 1.86 -6.72 10.19
N GLU A 92 3.09 -6.56 9.70
CA GLU A 92 3.44 -5.52 8.72
C GLU A 92 2.57 -5.58 7.47
N LYS A 93 2.35 -6.78 6.92
CA LYS A 93 1.46 -6.96 5.76
C LYS A 93 0.02 -6.54 6.06
N LEU A 94 -0.50 -6.87 7.24
CA LEU A 94 -1.84 -6.47 7.65
C LEU A 94 -1.95 -4.94 7.73
N PHE A 95 -0.99 -4.27 8.37
CA PHE A 95 -0.99 -2.81 8.50
C PHE A 95 -0.90 -2.13 7.13
N LEU A 96 0.00 -2.59 6.25
CA LEU A 96 0.10 -2.06 4.89
C LEU A 96 -1.18 -2.31 4.09
N ALA A 97 -1.79 -3.48 4.26
CA ALA A 97 -3.00 -3.82 3.52
C ALA A 97 -4.20 -2.96 3.92
N ASP A 98 -4.36 -2.70 5.22
CA ASP A 98 -5.40 -1.81 5.74
C ASP A 98 -5.14 -0.36 5.30
N GLN A 99 -3.92 0.14 5.51
CA GLN A 99 -3.54 1.52 5.20
C GLN A 99 -3.73 1.87 3.73
N TYR A 100 -3.30 0.99 2.82
CA TYR A 100 -3.32 1.21 1.37
C TYR A 100 -4.48 0.49 0.66
N ARG A 101 -5.49 0.03 1.40
CA ARG A 101 -6.73 -0.57 0.86
C ARG A 101 -6.46 -1.72 -0.13
N MET A 102 -5.69 -2.71 0.32
CA MET A 102 -5.32 -3.90 -0.45
C MET A 102 -6.15 -5.12 0.00
N PRO A 103 -7.35 -5.35 -0.57
CA PRO A 103 -8.27 -6.34 -0.05
C PRO A 103 -7.74 -7.78 -0.13
N LEU A 104 -7.01 -8.15 -1.19
CA LEU A 104 -6.53 -9.53 -1.35
C LEU A 104 -5.44 -9.84 -0.32
N LEU A 105 -4.58 -8.86 -0.02
CA LEU A 105 -3.58 -9.00 1.03
C LEU A 105 -4.24 -9.00 2.41
N LEU A 106 -5.20 -8.10 2.67
CA LEU A 106 -5.91 -8.01 3.94
C LEU A 106 -6.63 -9.33 4.24
N ASP A 107 -7.41 -9.86 3.30
CA ASP A 107 -8.12 -11.13 3.44
C ASP A 107 -7.15 -12.28 3.75
N LYS A 108 -6.01 -12.33 3.07
CA LYS A 108 -5.01 -13.38 3.30
C LYS A 108 -4.34 -13.26 4.66
N CYS A 109 -4.07 -12.04 5.10
CA CYS A 109 -3.55 -11.77 6.44
C CYS A 109 -4.57 -12.16 7.51
N MET A 110 -5.82 -11.72 7.34
CA MET A 110 -6.92 -12.05 8.22
C MET A 110 -7.08 -13.55 8.33
N ASN A 111 -7.10 -14.30 7.23
CA ASN A 111 -7.18 -15.77 7.26
C ASN A 111 -6.05 -16.44 8.06
N LYS A 112 -4.82 -15.91 7.99
CA LYS A 112 -3.66 -16.45 8.74
C LYS A 112 -3.65 -16.15 10.25
N LEU A 113 -4.48 -15.22 10.71
CA LEU A 113 -4.72 -14.96 12.13
C LEU A 113 -5.65 -16.04 12.72
N ASP A 114 -5.15 -17.26 12.81
CA ASP A 114 -5.88 -18.48 13.18
C ASP A 114 -6.02 -18.73 14.69
N SER A 115 -5.42 -17.89 15.53
CA SER A 115 -5.35 -18.11 16.97
C SER A 115 -5.47 -16.80 17.74
N GLN A 116 -6.04 -16.87 18.94
CA GLN A 116 -6.18 -15.71 19.82
C GLN A 116 -4.82 -15.10 20.17
N GLY A 117 -3.78 -15.94 20.31
CA GLY A 117 -2.41 -15.48 20.58
C GLY A 117 -1.89 -14.53 19.51
N LYS A 118 -2.06 -14.88 18.22
CA LYS A 118 -1.66 -14.01 17.09
C LYS A 118 -2.44 -12.69 17.08
N ILE A 119 -3.75 -12.74 17.31
CA ILE A 119 -4.59 -11.53 17.33
C ILE A 119 -4.21 -10.64 18.52
N ARG A 120 -3.96 -11.21 19.70
CA ARG A 120 -3.52 -10.45 20.88
C ARG A 120 -2.13 -9.85 20.69
N ALA A 121 -1.23 -10.53 19.97
CA ALA A 121 0.09 -9.99 19.67
C ALA A 121 0.03 -8.71 18.83
N LEU A 122 -0.93 -8.60 17.89
CA LEU A 122 -1.16 -7.37 17.12
C LEU A 122 -1.40 -6.15 18.00
N ARG A 123 -2.08 -6.32 19.15
CA ARG A 123 -2.38 -5.21 20.07
C ARG A 123 -1.12 -4.54 20.62
N ASN A 124 0.00 -5.26 20.67
CA ASN A 124 1.26 -4.75 21.21
C ASN A 124 2.13 -4.07 20.14
N GLU A 125 1.71 -4.05 18.88
CA GLU A 125 2.42 -3.38 17.79
C GLU A 125 2.13 -1.88 17.80
N ASP A 126 3.14 -1.06 17.56
CA ASP A 126 3.01 0.41 17.56
C ASP A 126 2.00 0.91 16.51
N LYS A 127 1.86 0.18 15.40
CA LYS A 127 0.94 0.52 14.30
C LYS A 127 -0.51 0.09 14.56
N PHE A 128 -0.82 -0.59 15.67
CA PHE A 128 -2.17 -1.08 15.96
C PHE A 128 -3.22 0.04 15.98
N ASP A 129 -2.89 1.18 16.60
CA ASP A 129 -3.80 2.32 16.74
C ASP A 129 -4.07 3.04 15.40
N SER A 130 -3.26 2.76 14.37
CA SER A 130 -3.49 3.27 13.01
C SER A 130 -4.46 2.42 12.16
N LEU A 131 -4.89 1.27 12.69
CA LEU A 131 -5.84 0.41 11.96
C LEU A 131 -7.20 1.09 11.80
N SER A 132 -7.82 0.86 10.65
CA SER A 132 -9.15 1.36 10.37
C SER A 132 -10.19 0.71 11.31
N PRO A 133 -11.27 1.43 11.66
CA PRO A 133 -12.36 0.87 12.47
C PRO A 133 -12.96 -0.41 11.87
N ALA A 134 -12.98 -0.53 10.54
CA ALA A 134 -13.45 -1.71 9.84
C ALA A 134 -12.57 -2.93 10.14
N THR A 135 -11.25 -2.78 10.04
CA THR A 135 -10.29 -3.85 10.34
C THR A 135 -10.29 -4.22 11.81
N VAL A 136 -10.39 -3.24 12.72
CA VAL A 136 -10.52 -3.51 14.16
C VAL A 136 -11.79 -4.30 14.47
N LYS A 137 -12.92 -3.95 13.85
CA LYS A 137 -14.17 -4.71 13.98
C LYS A 137 -14.00 -6.14 13.49
N GLU A 138 -13.38 -6.34 12.33
CA GLU A 138 -13.18 -7.67 11.77
C GLU A 138 -12.24 -8.53 12.63
N LEU A 139 -11.18 -7.94 13.20
CA LEU A 139 -10.31 -8.60 14.17
C LEU A 139 -11.07 -9.01 15.43
N PHE A 140 -11.95 -8.16 15.94
CA PHE A 140 -12.79 -8.46 17.09
C PHE A 140 -13.78 -9.58 16.80
N ASP A 141 -14.49 -9.51 15.67
CA ASP A 141 -15.42 -10.56 15.23
C ASP A 141 -14.69 -11.90 15.07
N LYS A 142 -13.46 -11.88 14.54
CA LYS A 142 -12.62 -13.07 14.44
C LYS A 142 -12.20 -13.62 15.80
N LEU A 143 -11.81 -12.75 16.73
CA LEU A 143 -11.46 -13.13 18.10
C LEU A 143 -12.63 -13.83 18.82
N LEU A 144 -13.86 -13.33 18.64
CA LEU A 144 -15.07 -13.94 19.22
C LEU A 144 -15.33 -15.35 18.65
N LYS A 145 -15.19 -15.53 17.34
CA LYS A 145 -15.35 -16.85 16.70
C LYS A 145 -14.34 -17.88 17.19
N LEU A 146 -13.12 -17.46 17.49
CA LEU A 146 -12.09 -18.34 18.04
C LEU A 146 -12.37 -18.75 19.49
N LYS A 147 -13.01 -17.91 20.30
CA LYS A 147 -13.43 -18.24 21.68
C LYS A 147 -14.52 -19.30 21.73
N SER A 148 -15.49 -19.26 20.82
CA SER A 148 -16.59 -20.23 20.79
C SER A 148 -16.15 -21.66 20.46
N CYS A 149 -15.02 -21.84 19.77
CA CYS A 149 -14.49 -23.17 19.44
C CYS A 149 -13.76 -23.85 20.62
N GLU A 150 -13.31 -23.09 21.62
CA GLU A 150 -12.56 -23.63 22.77
C GLU A 150 -13.47 -24.27 23.84
N HIS A 151 -14.79 -24.03 23.82
CA HIS A 151 -15.74 -24.50 24.84
C HIS A 151 -16.49 -25.79 24.46
N HIS A 152 -16.10 -26.45 23.37
CA HIS A 152 -16.74 -27.68 22.88
C HIS A 152 -15.84 -28.94 22.89
N ASN A 153 -14.72 -28.91 23.63
CA ASN A 153 -13.88 -30.10 23.88
C ASN A 153 -13.76 -30.39 25.37
#